data_AF-A0A2V5M7Q3-F1
#
_entry.id   AF-A0A2V5M7Q3-F1
#
_cell.length_a   1.000
_cell.length_b   1.000
_cell.length_c   1.000
_cell.angle_alpha   90.00
_cell.angle_beta   90.00
_cell.angle_gamma   90.00
#
_symmetry.space_group_name_H-M   'P 1'
#
loop_
_entity.id
_entity.type
_entity.pdbx_description
1 polymer ?
#
loop_
_entity_poly.entity_id
_entity_poly.type
_entity_poly.pdbx_seq_one_letter_code
_entity_poly.pdbx_strand_id
1 'polypeptide(L)' 'DASDRHAGDLGNIDADASGKAHLEWSDRVIKLSGADSIVGHAVIVHDKVDDLKTQPTGNAGGRLACGVIGVAKPESQ' A
#
# COMPACT_ATOMS: atom_id res chain seq x y z
N ASP A 1 15.11 9.98 -4.36
CA ASP A 1 13.76 10.23 -3.82
C ASP A 1 13.27 9.13 -2.89
N ALA A 2 13.91 9.00 -1.73
CA ALA A 2 13.45 8.13 -0.64
C ALA A 2 13.43 8.88 0.71
N SER A 3 13.61 10.20 0.70
CA SER A 3 13.85 10.99 1.91
C SER A 3 12.60 11.37 2.69
N ASP A 4 11.40 11.35 2.08
CA ASP A 4 10.18 11.94 2.69
C ASP A 4 8.92 11.05 2.61
N ARG A 5 9.06 9.72 2.45
CA ARG A 5 7.93 8.79 2.49
C ARG A 5 8.18 7.63 3.45
N HIS A 6 7.13 7.13 4.11
CA HIS A 6 7.23 5.89 4.85
C HIS A 6 7.35 4.71 3.88
N ALA A 7 7.93 3.61 4.36
CA ALA A 7 8.09 2.39 3.55
C ALA A 7 6.74 1.81 3.06
N GLY A 8 5.64 2.09 3.77
CA GLY A 8 4.29 1.65 3.42
C GLY A 8 3.52 2.60 2.49
N ASP A 9 4.09 3.77 2.13
CA ASP A 9 3.38 4.77 1.34
C ASP A 9 3.44 4.41 -0.15
N LEU A 10 2.30 3.95 -0.67
CA LEU A 10 2.10 3.58 -2.08
C LEU A 10 1.31 4.63 -2.87
N GLY A 11 0.87 5.71 -2.22
CA GLY A 11 0.11 6.79 -2.84
C GLY A 11 -1.37 6.49 -3.05
N ASN A 12 -1.99 7.23 -3.97
CA ASN A 12 -3.41 7.12 -4.28
C ASN A 12 -3.68 6.14 -5.43
N ILE A 13 -4.87 5.54 -5.42
CA ILE A 13 -5.40 4.68 -6.48
C ILE A 13 -6.77 5.20 -6.91
N ASP A 14 -7.00 5.25 -8.22
CA ASP A 14 -8.28 5.67 -8.78
C ASP A 14 -9.15 4.46 -9.11
N ALA A 15 -10.40 4.49 -8.65
CA ALA A 15 -11.42 3.54 -9.07
C ALA A 15 -12.17 4.07 -10.30
N ASP A 16 -12.45 3.19 -11.26
CA ASP A 16 -13.29 3.52 -12.40
C ASP A 16 -14.77 3.68 -12.02
N ALA A 17 -15.61 4.02 -12.99
CA ALA A 17 -17.05 4.21 -12.78
C ALA A 17 -17.79 2.95 -12.29
N SER A 18 -17.18 1.77 -12.37
CA SER A 18 -17.71 0.51 -11.82
C SER A 18 -17.23 0.22 -10.41
N GLY A 19 -16.39 1.09 -9.83
CA GLY A 19 -15.77 0.91 -8.52
C GLY A 19 -14.55 -0.01 -8.54
N LYS A 20 -14.00 -0.33 -9.73
CA LYS A 20 -12.82 -1.18 -9.85
C LYS A 20 -11.58 -0.32 -9.95
N ALA A 21 -10.55 -0.67 -9.16
CA ALA A 21 -9.28 0.02 -9.15
C ALA A 21 -8.16 -0.96 -9.50
N HIS A 22 -7.14 -0.49 -10.22
CA HIS A 22 -5.94 -1.26 -10.53
C HIS A 22 -4.70 -0.44 -10.23
N LEU A 23 -3.77 -1.03 -9.48
CA LEU A 23 -2.49 -0.44 -9.15
C LEU A 23 -1.39 -1.46 -9.44
N GLU A 24 -0.43 -1.04 -10.24
CA GLU A 24 0.82 -1.75 -10.49
C GLU A 24 1.97 -0.83 -10.06
N TRP A 25 2.87 -1.35 -9.23
CA TRP A 25 3.94 -0.55 -8.64
C TRP A 25 5.21 -1.38 -8.49
N SER A 26 6.37 -0.73 -8.67
CA SER A 26 7.68 -1.31 -8.38
C SER A 26 8.33 -0.53 -7.23
N ASP A 27 8.59 -1.21 -6.12
CA ASP A 27 9.17 -0.59 -4.93
C ASP A 27 10.54 -1.20 -4.60
N ARG A 28 11.47 -0.36 -4.11
CA ARG A 28 12.83 -0.77 -3.72
C ARG A 28 13.03 -0.81 -2.20
N VAL A 29 12.06 -0.31 -1.43
CA VAL A 29 12.11 -0.18 0.03
C VAL A 29 11.33 -1.32 0.68
N ILE A 30 10.18 -1.69 0.12
CA ILE A 30 9.35 -2.80 0.60
C ILE A 30 10.09 -4.13 0.42
N LYS A 31 10.23 -4.89 1.51
CA LYS A 31 10.90 -6.19 1.54
C LYS A 31 9.92 -7.29 1.95
N LEU A 32 10.08 -8.47 1.36
CA LEU A 32 9.31 -9.68 1.72
C LEU A 32 10.08 -10.63 2.65
N SER A 33 11.28 -10.22 3.10
CA SER A 33 12.14 -11.00 3.99
C SER A 33 13.06 -10.09 4.81
N GLY A 34 13.71 -10.66 5.84
CA GLY A 34 14.55 -9.92 6.78
C GLY A 34 13.77 -9.20 7.87
N ALA A 35 14.46 -8.37 8.66
CA ALA A 35 13.89 -7.70 9.84
C ALA A 35 12.78 -6.69 9.49
N ASP A 36 12.85 -6.08 8.29
CA ASP A 36 11.85 -5.10 7.82
C ASP A 36 10.81 -5.73 6.88
N SER A 37 10.59 -7.04 6.97
CA SER A 37 9.64 -7.73 6.11
C SER A 37 8.20 -7.26 6.37
N ILE A 38 7.46 -6.98 5.30
CA ILE A 38 6.03 -6.63 5.39
C ILE A 38 5.11 -7.86 5.52
N VAL A 39 5.65 -9.09 5.49
CA VAL A 39 4.85 -10.31 5.68
C VAL A 39 4.21 -10.30 7.07
N GLY A 40 2.89 -10.49 7.12
CA GLY A 40 2.09 -10.38 8.35
C GLY A 40 1.61 -8.95 8.67
N HIS A 41 2.01 -7.94 7.90
CA HIS A 41 1.37 -6.62 7.90
C HIS A 41 0.13 -6.62 6.99
N ALA A 42 -0.46 -5.45 6.74
CA ALA A 42 -1.66 -5.34 5.91
C ALA A 42 -1.54 -4.23 4.86
N VAL A 43 -2.14 -4.47 3.69
CA VAL A 43 -2.50 -3.41 2.74
C VAL A 43 -3.80 -2.79 3.21
N ILE A 44 -3.87 -1.45 3.24
CA ILE A 44 -5.04 -0.69 3.67
C ILE A 44 -5.46 0.23 2.53
N VAL A 45 -6.74 0.22 2.19
CA VAL A 45 -7.37 1.20 1.30
C VAL A 45 -8.17 2.16 2.15
N HIS A 46 -7.95 3.46 1.98
CA HIS A 46 -8.67 4.50 2.69
C HIS A 46 -9.88 5.03 1.88
N ASP A 47 -10.82 5.70 2.56
CA ASP A 47 -12.07 6.20 1.93
C ASP A 47 -11.96 7.60 1.29
N LYS A 48 -10.83 8.30 1.48
CA LYS A 48 -10.50 9.58 0.86
C LYS A 48 -9.10 9.55 0.23
N VAL A 49 -8.87 10.54 -0.62
CA VAL A 49 -7.58 10.82 -1.25
C VAL A 49 -6.56 11.24 -0.18
N ASP A 50 -5.39 10.61 -0.23
CA ASP A 50 -4.20 10.97 0.56
C ASP A 50 -3.63 12.31 0.06
N ASP A 51 -3.38 13.24 0.98
CA ASP A 51 -2.85 14.57 0.70
C ASP A 51 -1.32 14.61 0.45
N LEU A 52 -0.64 13.48 0.64
CA LEU A 52 0.80 13.25 0.48
C LEU A 52 1.69 14.18 1.31
N LYS A 53 1.14 14.78 2.38
CA LYS A 53 1.82 15.77 3.22
C LYS A 53 1.69 15.45 4.70
N THR A 54 0.48 15.16 5.14
CA THR A 54 0.15 14.96 6.55
C THR A 54 0.49 13.53 6.94
N GLN A 55 1.29 13.35 7.99
CA GLN A 55 1.62 12.03 8.50
C GLN A 55 0.80 11.72 9.76
N PRO A 56 0.44 10.45 10.03
CA PRO A 56 0.89 9.23 9.34
C PRO A 56 -0.05 8.71 8.22
N THR A 57 -1.21 9.34 7.98
CA THR A 57 -2.27 8.78 7.11
C THR A 57 -2.74 9.71 6.00
N GLY A 58 -2.03 10.82 5.73
CA GLY A 58 -2.34 11.69 4.59
C GLY A 58 -3.71 12.36 4.63
N ASN A 59 -4.36 12.44 5.79
CA ASN A 59 -5.79 12.79 5.91
C ASN A 59 -6.72 11.94 5.01
N ALA A 60 -6.31 10.72 4.65
CA ALA A 60 -7.03 9.82 3.76
C ALA A 60 -8.34 9.27 4.35
N GLY A 61 -8.71 9.66 5.57
CA GLY A 61 -9.99 9.30 6.19
C GLY A 61 -10.01 7.90 6.80
N GLY A 62 -11.16 7.24 6.74
CA GLY A 62 -11.40 5.93 7.34
C GLY A 62 -10.72 4.80 6.54
N ARG A 63 -10.52 3.65 7.19
CA ARG A 63 -10.00 2.43 6.53
C ARG A 63 -11.15 1.70 5.86
N LEU A 64 -11.28 1.85 4.55
CA LEU A 64 -12.34 1.22 3.76
C LEU A 64 -12.17 -0.30 3.67
N ALA A 65 -10.94 -0.76 3.49
CA ALA A 65 -10.62 -2.19 3.42
C ALA A 65 -9.22 -2.46 3.98
N CYS A 66 -9.02 -3.70 4.47
CA CYS A 66 -7.71 -4.19 4.87
C CYS A 66 -7.52 -5.65 4.42
N GLY A 67 -6.28 -6.01 4.08
CA GLY A 67 -5.91 -7.37 3.72
C GLY A 67 -4.52 -7.71 4.22
N VAL A 68 -4.38 -8.84 4.91
CA VAL A 68 -3.09 -9.30 5.46
C VAL A 68 -2.19 -9.80 4.33
N ILE A 69 -0.92 -9.42 4.39
CA ILE A 69 0.11 -9.83 3.43
C ILE A 69 0.63 -11.20 3.86
N GLY A 70 0.11 -12.24 3.21
CA GLY A 70 0.50 -13.63 3.43
C GLY A 70 1.55 -14.13 2.45
N VAL A 71 2.17 -15.26 2.78
CA VAL A 71 3.07 -15.98 1.86
C VAL A 71 2.21 -16.73 0.84
N ALA A 72 2.38 -16.39 -0.44
CA ALA A 72 1.79 -17.14 -1.54
C ALA A 72 2.77 -18.19 -2.08
N LYS A 73 2.25 -19.20 -2.77
CA LYS A 73 3.11 -20.08 -3.57
C LYS A 73 3.75 -19.23 -4.67
N PRO A 74 5.07 -19.31 -4.87
CA PRO A 74 5.68 -18.66 -6.03
C PRO A 74 5.03 -19.22 -7.29
N GLU A 75 4.70 -18.34 -8.23
CA GLU A 75 4.20 -18.76 -9.54
C GLU A 75 5.27 -19.66 -10.16
N SER A 76 4.90 -20.89 -10.50
CA SER A 76 5.76 -21.76 -11.30
C SER A 76 5.87 -21.11 -12.67
N GLN A 77 6.97 -20.38 -12.89
CA GLN A 77 7.39 -19.95 -14.22
C GLN A 77 7.59 -21.17 -15.12
#